data_AF-A0A9W8LYN4-F1
#
_entry.id   AF-A0A9W8LYN4-F1
#
_cell.length_a   1.000
_cell.length_b   1.000
_cell.length_c   1.000
_cell.angle_alpha   90.00
_cell.angle_beta   90.00
_cell.angle_gamma   90.00
#
_symmetry.space_group_name_H-M   'P 1'
#
loop_
_entity.id
_entity.type
_entity.pdbx_description
1 polymer ?
#
loop_
_entity_poly.entity_id
_entity_poly.type
_entity_poly.pdbx_seq_one_letter_code
_entity_poly.pdbx_strand_id
1 'polypeptide(L)'
;MDFPVHKRQYNEEHGVQPTQYDENGIPHGGPANYPGMHMGAIGDPDCYEGNFDGQTGEPLAHLRRRSDGIIGPALMYVDTDLRTATWHGSVLLLTPRNYPPPVVVLNDGSTSSAPFPSVLLDTYKMTAFYRIDINVRLDVSREKRVEYQVNNTGPTYRFFVPGQTTPWRFAFWSCNGWSLSVTDKDKAELGGDNVVWDDLLQKHASVPFHVQVCGGDQLYSDKIWQSDIWKPWLKIKDKYVRRDSPFTREMAAYADDFYFTHYVKCFFMSKFGESMTTLPIATIIDDHDVWDGIGSYPDYLQFSQVFVQLKEYAFKYWRLFQAHTNQQLARQHGYFGQRGYSWLKQFGPYTAALGPDTRYERSINTIIEPQTYDMIFERLSRLPASVRHLVVFLGVPIVYPRLTYIEKALSGMKSIGLTKLGFIAKQRAIVNIWGEPELSDDMNDHWTSEVHMEERRQFVLRLQEYARRNNVRVTFVAGDVHCCGAGQFSSANPTLPPEQDYRLMKQIISSAIMNIPPPNIVIRAVHSSAKTYDLDKFTQENMYKLFEKDVNGKAPPNNNMKLLARRNFSSYVEDLHSGKLLVNIHVQNDNNQGTRAYFIEVPPLSVGNSV
;
A
#
# COMPACT_ATOMS: atom_id res chain seq x y z
N MET A 1 7.13 14.05 -34.58
CA MET A 1 5.82 14.71 -34.55
C MET A 1 5.47 14.87 -33.08
N ASP A 2 5.52 16.10 -32.60
CA ASP A 2 5.32 16.43 -31.19
C ASP A 2 3.88 16.15 -30.76
N PHE A 3 3.73 15.51 -29.60
CA PHE A 3 2.45 15.11 -29.02
C PHE A 3 1.71 16.35 -28.48
N PRO A 4 0.57 16.78 -29.06
CA PRO A 4 -0.13 17.97 -28.63
C PRO A 4 -1.16 17.61 -27.55
N VAL A 5 -0.72 16.98 -26.47
CA VAL A 5 -1.45 16.97 -25.20
C VAL A 5 -0.41 17.18 -24.12
N HIS A 6 -0.27 18.44 -23.70
CA HIS A 6 0.71 18.80 -22.68
C HIS A 6 0.29 18.12 -21.37
N LYS A 7 1.24 17.56 -20.60
CA LYS A 7 1.08 17.04 -19.21
C LYS A 7 0.25 17.95 -18.27
N ARG A 8 0.05 19.22 -18.66
CA ARG A 8 -0.65 20.28 -17.91
C ARG A 8 -2.12 20.51 -18.31
N GLN A 9 -2.64 19.84 -19.34
CA GLN A 9 -4.01 20.07 -19.84
C GLN A 9 -5.09 19.21 -19.17
N TYR A 10 -4.73 18.24 -18.34
CA TYR A 10 -5.71 17.61 -17.44
C TYR A 10 -5.83 18.46 -16.18
N ASN A 11 -6.97 19.14 -16.11
CA ASN A 11 -7.24 20.27 -15.24
C ASN A 11 -7.59 19.80 -13.82
N GLU A 12 -6.61 19.82 -12.91
CA GLU A 12 -6.78 19.44 -11.50
C GLU A 12 -7.66 20.41 -10.69
N GLU A 13 -7.89 21.64 -11.18
CA GLU A 13 -8.77 22.60 -10.49
C GLU A 13 -10.19 22.06 -10.30
N HIS A 14 -10.60 21.03 -11.04
CA HIS A 14 -11.95 20.49 -10.99
C HIS A 14 -12.04 19.00 -10.61
N GLY A 15 -10.92 18.27 -10.55
CA GLY A 15 -10.91 16.80 -10.42
C GLY A 15 -11.81 16.10 -11.45
N VAL A 16 -12.02 14.79 -11.32
CA VAL A 16 -13.28 14.23 -11.83
C VAL A 16 -14.37 14.81 -10.95
N GLN A 17 -15.21 15.68 -11.54
CA GLN A 17 -16.43 16.13 -10.88
C GLN A 17 -17.17 14.86 -10.42
N PRO A 18 -17.62 14.79 -9.15
CA PRO A 18 -18.38 13.65 -8.68
C PRO A 18 -19.44 13.33 -9.71
N THR A 19 -19.59 12.07 -10.09
CA THR A 19 -20.74 11.62 -10.86
C THR A 19 -21.96 12.15 -10.15
N GLN A 20 -22.58 13.21 -10.70
CA GLN A 20 -23.78 13.74 -10.09
C GLN A 20 -24.84 12.70 -10.39
N TYR A 21 -25.31 12.05 -9.35
CA TYR A 21 -26.42 11.12 -9.45
C TYR A 21 -27.70 11.92 -9.28
N ASP A 22 -28.68 11.68 -10.14
CA ASP A 22 -30.03 12.19 -9.91
C ASP A 22 -30.63 11.55 -8.64
N GLU A 23 -31.84 11.99 -8.28
CA GLU A 23 -32.58 11.46 -7.11
C GLU A 23 -32.84 9.95 -7.16
N ASN A 24 -32.67 9.31 -8.33
CA ASN A 24 -32.83 7.88 -8.54
C ASN A 24 -31.50 7.13 -8.69
N GLY A 25 -30.35 7.80 -8.48
CA GLY A 25 -29.04 7.14 -8.56
C GLY A 25 -28.51 7.00 -9.99
N ILE A 26 -28.95 7.81 -10.97
CA ILE A 26 -28.46 7.78 -12.35
C ILE A 26 -27.36 8.84 -12.58
N PRO A 27 -26.18 8.49 -13.11
CA PRO A 27 -25.11 9.43 -13.48
C PRO A 27 -25.51 10.55 -14.46
N HIS A 28 -25.11 11.78 -14.20
CA HIS A 28 -25.15 12.92 -15.12
C HIS A 28 -23.84 13.08 -15.92
N GLY A 29 -23.93 13.63 -17.14
CA GLY A 29 -22.78 13.91 -18.03
C GLY A 29 -22.20 12.69 -18.77
N GLY A 30 -21.57 12.92 -19.93
CA GLY A 30 -20.98 11.90 -20.81
C GLY A 30 -21.89 11.50 -22.00
N PRO A 31 -21.31 11.21 -23.19
CA PRO A 31 -22.10 10.67 -24.30
C PRO A 31 -22.63 9.29 -23.91
N ALA A 32 -23.97 9.12 -23.92
CA ALA A 32 -24.58 7.80 -23.87
C ALA A 32 -24.35 7.15 -25.22
N ASN A 33 -23.52 6.09 -25.31
CA ASN A 33 -23.33 5.33 -26.54
C ASN A 33 -22.48 4.08 -26.31
N TYR A 34 -23.13 2.92 -26.19
CA TYR A 34 -22.83 1.71 -26.97
C TYR A 34 -24.14 0.91 -27.11
N PRO A 35 -24.68 0.74 -28.34
CA PRO A 35 -25.91 -0.04 -28.52
C PRO A 35 -25.64 -1.51 -28.18
N GLY A 36 -26.29 -2.03 -27.13
CA GLY A 36 -26.29 -3.45 -26.80
C GLY A 36 -25.72 -3.86 -25.44
N MET A 37 -25.43 -2.94 -24.52
CA MET A 37 -24.98 -3.29 -23.17
C MET A 37 -26.12 -3.29 -22.16
N HIS A 38 -26.50 -4.49 -21.72
CA HIS A 38 -27.23 -4.66 -20.47
C HIS A 38 -26.27 -4.33 -19.31
N MET A 39 -26.60 -3.32 -18.49
CA MET A 39 -26.00 -3.23 -17.16
C MET A 39 -26.26 -4.58 -16.48
N GLY A 40 -25.21 -5.18 -15.89
CA GLY A 40 -25.26 -6.50 -15.28
C GLY A 40 -26.54 -6.67 -14.46
N ALA A 41 -27.16 -7.84 -14.62
CA ALA A 41 -28.45 -8.15 -14.05
C ALA A 41 -28.47 -7.85 -12.55
N ILE A 42 -29.54 -7.19 -12.11
CA ILE A 42 -29.94 -7.13 -10.70
C ILE A 42 -29.68 -8.51 -10.08
N GLY A 43 -28.72 -8.61 -9.15
CA GLY A 43 -28.32 -9.88 -8.52
C GLY A 43 -26.88 -10.38 -8.75
N ASP A 44 -26.02 -9.65 -9.47
CA ASP A 44 -24.57 -9.94 -9.45
C ASP A 44 -24.00 -9.65 -8.05
N PRO A 45 -23.45 -10.63 -7.32
CA PRO A 45 -22.92 -10.42 -5.99
C PRO A 45 -21.74 -9.45 -5.97
N ASP A 46 -21.14 -9.06 -7.09
CA ASP A 46 -20.05 -8.07 -7.17
C ASP A 46 -20.52 -6.65 -7.58
N CYS A 47 -21.83 -6.41 -7.77
CA CYS A 47 -22.38 -5.07 -8.03
C CYS A 47 -23.02 -4.42 -6.79
N TYR A 48 -23.27 -3.12 -6.82
CA TYR A 48 -23.92 -2.42 -5.70
C TYR A 48 -25.27 -3.05 -5.34
N GLU A 49 -26.13 -3.27 -6.34
CA GLU A 49 -27.48 -3.83 -6.18
C GLU A 49 -27.47 -5.28 -5.67
N GLY A 50 -26.36 -6.01 -5.84
CA GLY A 50 -26.17 -7.34 -5.26
C GLY A 50 -25.64 -7.34 -3.83
N ASN A 51 -25.22 -6.19 -3.31
CA ASN A 51 -24.62 -6.03 -1.98
C ASN A 51 -25.41 -5.07 -1.07
N PHE A 52 -26.16 -4.14 -1.64
CA PHE A 52 -26.87 -3.05 -0.96
C PHE A 52 -28.30 -2.92 -1.49
N ASP A 53 -29.20 -2.51 -0.60
CA ASP A 53 -30.56 -2.17 -0.99
C ASP A 53 -30.59 -0.82 -1.74
N GLY A 54 -31.08 -0.83 -2.98
CA GLY A 54 -31.03 0.35 -3.85
C GLY A 54 -31.88 1.54 -3.41
N GLN A 55 -32.84 1.35 -2.49
CA GLN A 55 -33.71 2.42 -2.00
C GLN A 55 -33.22 3.02 -0.68
N THR A 56 -32.75 2.17 0.22
CA THR A 56 -32.34 2.56 1.57
C THR A 56 -30.83 2.78 1.67
N GLY A 57 -30.03 2.13 0.82
CA GLY A 57 -28.58 2.06 0.92
C GLY A 57 -28.08 1.17 2.06
N GLU A 58 -28.97 0.45 2.73
CA GLU A 58 -28.57 -0.50 3.76
C GLU A 58 -27.82 -1.68 3.13
N PRO A 59 -26.76 -2.20 3.78
CA PRO A 59 -26.12 -3.42 3.33
C PRO A 59 -27.13 -4.58 3.35
N LEU A 60 -27.05 -5.51 2.41
CA LEU A 60 -27.87 -6.71 2.46
C LEU A 60 -27.50 -7.58 3.67
N ALA A 61 -28.41 -8.44 4.11
CA ALA A 61 -28.28 -9.19 5.37
C ALA A 61 -26.94 -9.96 5.50
N HIS A 62 -26.39 -10.47 4.39
CA HIS A 62 -25.11 -11.18 4.37
C HIS A 62 -23.88 -10.29 4.59
N LEU A 63 -24.02 -8.97 4.45
CA LEU A 63 -22.97 -7.97 4.72
C LEU A 63 -23.14 -7.27 6.07
N ARG A 64 -24.33 -7.37 6.69
CA ARG A 64 -24.61 -6.70 7.97
C ARG A 64 -23.83 -7.36 9.11
N ARG A 65 -22.73 -6.73 9.51
CA ARG A 65 -22.04 -7.04 10.78
C ARG A 65 -22.72 -6.39 11.99
N ARG A 66 -23.50 -5.34 11.76
CA ARG A 66 -24.24 -4.59 12.77
C ARG A 66 -25.72 -4.55 12.42
N SER A 67 -26.58 -4.59 13.45
CA SER A 67 -28.04 -4.52 13.28
C SER A 67 -28.56 -3.16 12.82
N ASP A 68 -27.74 -2.10 12.98
CA ASP A 68 -28.07 -0.74 12.57
C ASP A 68 -27.64 -0.39 11.13
N GLY A 69 -27.15 -1.37 10.37
CA GLY A 69 -26.78 -1.19 8.96
C GLY A 69 -25.49 -0.42 8.72
N ILE A 70 -24.76 -0.01 9.77
CA ILE A 70 -23.48 0.68 9.64
C ILE A 70 -22.39 -0.31 9.22
N ILE A 71 -21.59 0.06 8.22
CA ILE A 71 -20.36 -0.65 7.85
C ILE A 71 -19.15 0.07 8.44
N GLY A 72 -18.18 -0.71 8.92
CA GLY A 72 -17.03 -0.26 9.69
C GLY A 72 -17.09 -0.76 11.14
N PRO A 73 -16.29 -0.18 12.03
CA PRO A 73 -15.34 0.92 11.84
C PRO A 73 -14.04 0.50 11.15
N ALA A 74 -13.46 1.39 10.34
CA ALA A 74 -12.03 1.35 10.01
C ALA A 74 -11.29 2.43 10.82
N LEU A 75 -10.27 2.03 11.56
CA LEU A 75 -9.45 2.92 12.40
C LEU A 75 -8.15 3.27 11.68
N MET A 76 -7.83 4.55 11.57
CA MET A 76 -6.59 5.05 10.95
C MET A 76 -5.74 5.81 11.96
N TYR A 77 -4.43 5.57 11.92
CA TYR A 77 -3.42 6.39 12.58
C TYR A 77 -3.19 7.66 11.75
N VAL A 78 -3.49 8.83 12.31
CA VAL A 78 -3.25 10.11 11.62
C VAL A 78 -1.84 10.60 11.92
N ASP A 79 -1.55 10.92 13.19
CA ASP A 79 -0.25 11.41 13.62
C ASP A 79 -0.11 11.36 15.15
N THR A 80 1.05 11.72 15.69
CA THR A 80 1.23 12.06 17.11
C THR A 80 1.89 13.43 17.25
N ASP A 81 1.21 14.39 17.88
CA ASP A 81 1.84 15.65 18.29
C ASP A 81 2.58 15.42 19.61
N LEU A 82 3.92 15.39 19.56
CA LEU A 82 4.78 15.17 20.72
C LEU A 82 4.82 16.37 21.69
N ARG A 83 4.62 17.60 21.21
CA ARG A 83 4.59 18.80 22.07
C ARG A 83 3.34 18.79 22.94
N THR A 84 2.23 18.40 22.34
CA THR A 84 0.94 18.23 23.01
C THR A 84 0.79 16.85 23.63
N ALA A 85 1.73 15.93 23.38
CA ALA A 85 1.69 14.48 23.63
C ALA A 85 0.27 13.90 23.46
N THR A 86 -0.26 14.11 22.26
CA THR A 86 -1.59 13.68 21.84
C THR A 86 -1.46 12.78 20.61
N TRP A 87 -2.06 11.60 20.72
CA TRP A 87 -2.25 10.69 19.60
C TRP A 87 -3.48 11.13 18.80
N HIS A 88 -3.36 11.20 17.47
CA HIS A 88 -4.44 11.54 16.56
C HIS A 88 -4.78 10.35 15.67
N GLY A 89 -6.08 10.06 15.58
CA GLY A 89 -6.61 9.03 14.70
C GLY A 89 -7.89 9.49 14.03
N SER A 90 -8.41 8.65 13.15
CA SER A 90 -9.75 8.83 12.61
C SER A 90 -10.47 7.49 12.46
N VAL A 91 -11.78 7.54 12.54
CA VAL A 91 -12.67 6.41 12.30
C VAL A 91 -13.49 6.68 11.06
N LEU A 92 -13.45 5.77 10.09
CA LEU A 92 -14.32 5.79 8.92
C LEU A 92 -15.53 4.89 9.15
N LEU A 93 -16.70 5.43 8.85
CA LEU A 93 -17.99 4.73 8.89
C LEU A 93 -18.75 4.97 7.60
N LEU A 94 -19.39 3.91 7.10
CA LEU A 94 -20.34 3.98 6.00
C LEU A 94 -21.74 3.77 6.56
N THR A 95 -22.65 4.66 6.21
CA THR A 95 -24.03 4.65 6.71
C THR A 95 -25.02 4.83 5.56
N PRO A 96 -26.28 4.41 5.70
CA PRO A 96 -27.34 4.84 4.80
C PRO A 96 -27.36 6.39 4.70
N ARG A 97 -27.59 6.95 3.52
CA ARG A 97 -27.46 8.40 3.26
C ARG A 97 -28.34 9.27 4.16
N ASN A 98 -29.50 8.75 4.54
CA ASN A 98 -30.46 9.42 5.42
C ASN A 98 -30.29 9.05 6.90
N TYR A 99 -29.27 8.26 7.24
CA TYR A 99 -28.96 7.91 8.61
C TYR A 99 -28.39 9.14 9.34
N PRO A 100 -28.77 9.39 10.62
CA PRO A 100 -28.22 10.50 11.40
C PRO A 100 -26.68 10.45 11.46
N PRO A 101 -25.97 11.59 11.44
CA PRO A 101 -24.50 11.59 11.50
C PRO A 101 -23.99 10.77 12.69
N PRO A 102 -23.17 9.72 12.44
CA PRO A 102 -22.73 8.82 13.49
C PRO A 102 -21.70 9.49 14.41
N VAL A 103 -21.61 9.04 15.66
CA VAL A 103 -20.65 9.54 16.63
C VAL A 103 -19.81 8.40 17.21
N VAL A 104 -18.59 8.72 17.63
CA VAL A 104 -17.72 7.78 18.35
C VAL A 104 -17.51 8.28 19.77
N VAL A 105 -17.57 7.38 20.74
CA VAL A 105 -17.20 7.65 22.13
C VAL A 105 -16.01 6.76 22.49
N LEU A 106 -15.03 7.35 23.18
CA LEU A 106 -13.85 6.63 23.68
C LEU A 106 -13.90 6.46 25.20
N ASN A 107 -13.26 5.42 25.71
CA ASN A 107 -12.93 5.25 27.12
C ASN A 107 -11.49 4.73 27.24
N ASP A 108 -10.61 5.51 27.86
CA ASP A 108 -9.19 5.17 28.03
C ASP A 108 -8.84 4.65 29.44
N GLY A 109 -9.85 4.22 30.21
CA GLY A 109 -9.73 3.74 31.59
C GLY A 109 -9.95 4.82 32.65
N SER A 110 -10.24 6.06 32.26
CA SER A 110 -10.66 7.14 33.14
C SER A 110 -12.18 7.34 33.09
N THR A 111 -12.64 8.20 32.18
CA THR A 111 -14.05 8.53 31.94
C THR A 111 -14.33 8.49 30.44
N SER A 112 -15.55 8.11 30.06
CA SER A 112 -16.00 8.20 28.68
C SER A 112 -15.87 9.64 28.15
N SER A 113 -15.35 9.79 26.94
CA SER A 113 -15.28 11.08 26.27
C SER A 113 -16.68 11.61 25.98
N ALA A 114 -16.77 12.92 25.71
CA ALA A 114 -17.90 13.42 24.92
C ALA A 114 -17.90 12.74 23.53
N PRO A 115 -19.06 12.59 22.86
CA PRO A 115 -19.10 12.07 21.50
C PRO A 115 -18.31 12.95 20.53
N PHE A 116 -17.41 12.33 19.77
CA PHE A 116 -16.67 13.00 18.70
C PHE A 116 -17.61 13.20 17.50
N PRO A 117 -17.68 14.42 16.91
CA PRO A 117 -18.55 14.71 15.79
C PRO A 117 -18.01 14.11 14.49
N SER A 118 -18.91 13.74 13.59
CA SER A 118 -18.57 13.28 12.25
C SER A 118 -18.53 14.40 11.21
N VAL A 119 -17.64 14.27 10.24
CA VAL A 119 -17.59 15.03 9.00
C VAL A 119 -18.01 14.14 7.84
N LEU A 120 -18.98 14.58 7.04
CA LEU A 120 -19.35 13.91 5.80
C LEU A 120 -18.22 14.11 4.78
N LEU A 121 -17.61 13.02 4.32
CA LEU A 121 -16.55 13.06 3.31
C LEU A 121 -17.12 13.05 1.89
N ASP A 122 -18.06 12.15 1.62
CA ASP A 122 -18.66 11.95 0.30
C ASP A 122 -19.95 11.11 0.42
N THR A 123 -20.69 11.02 -0.67
CA THR A 123 -21.84 10.12 -0.84
C THR A 123 -21.71 9.34 -2.14
N TYR A 124 -22.14 8.09 -2.11
CA TYR A 124 -22.25 7.27 -3.31
C TYR A 124 -23.60 6.53 -3.26
N LYS A 125 -24.43 6.76 -4.28
CA LYS A 125 -25.84 6.33 -4.31
C LYS A 125 -26.54 6.64 -2.97
N MET A 126 -27.02 5.60 -2.28
CA MET A 126 -27.71 5.71 -0.98
C MET A 126 -26.79 5.49 0.22
N THR A 127 -25.47 5.56 0.04
CA THR A 127 -24.47 5.39 1.10
C THR A 127 -23.70 6.69 1.34
N ALA A 128 -23.51 7.07 2.61
CA ALA A 128 -22.72 8.21 3.05
C ALA A 128 -21.46 7.77 3.79
N PHE A 129 -20.33 8.46 3.52
CA PHE A 129 -19.04 8.26 4.15
C PHE A 129 -18.80 9.29 5.23
N TYR A 130 -18.64 8.86 6.47
CA TYR A 130 -18.35 9.73 7.60
C TYR A 130 -16.95 9.46 8.17
N ARG A 131 -16.19 10.54 8.35
CA ARG A 131 -14.94 10.56 9.12
C ARG A 131 -15.22 11.12 10.51
N ILE A 132 -14.70 10.47 11.54
CA ILE A 132 -14.70 10.99 12.91
C ILE A 132 -13.26 11.11 13.35
N ASP A 133 -12.78 12.35 13.54
CA ASP A 133 -11.45 12.58 14.11
C ASP A 133 -11.48 12.34 15.61
N ILE A 134 -10.56 11.50 16.07
CA ILE A 134 -10.43 11.12 17.47
C ILE A 134 -9.04 11.46 17.97
N ASN A 135 -8.93 11.74 19.26
CA ASN A 135 -7.65 12.02 19.89
C ASN A 135 -7.58 11.41 21.30
N VAL A 136 -6.37 11.02 21.69
CA VAL A 136 -6.08 10.41 22.99
C VAL A 136 -4.81 11.04 23.55
N ARG A 137 -4.87 11.56 24.77
CA ARG A 137 -3.68 12.05 25.47
C ARG A 137 -2.78 10.86 25.83
N LEU A 138 -1.52 10.92 25.43
CA LEU A 138 -0.52 9.91 25.80
C LEU A 138 -0.31 9.92 27.32
N ASP A 139 -0.27 8.73 27.93
CA ASP A 139 0.25 8.60 29.29
C ASP A 139 1.76 8.89 29.31
N VAL A 140 2.31 9.24 30.47
CA VAL A 140 3.76 9.45 30.58
C VAL A 140 4.51 8.14 30.42
N SER A 141 4.09 7.06 31.09
CA SER A 141 4.90 5.85 31.23
C SER A 141 4.14 4.55 30.98
N ARG A 142 2.86 4.60 30.61
CA ARG A 142 2.02 3.41 30.39
C ARG A 142 1.45 3.37 28.99
N GLU A 143 1.45 2.18 28.39
CA GLU A 143 0.59 1.90 27.23
C GLU A 143 -0.87 1.88 27.69
N LYS A 144 -1.74 2.60 26.97
CA LYS A 144 -3.18 2.68 27.24
C LYS A 144 -3.94 1.71 26.33
N ARG A 145 -4.88 0.98 26.91
CA ARG A 145 -5.97 0.32 26.17
C ARG A 145 -7.13 1.30 26.06
N VAL A 146 -7.53 1.64 24.85
CA VAL A 146 -8.65 2.55 24.57
C VAL A 146 -9.80 1.74 24.01
N GLU A 147 -10.95 1.79 24.67
CA GLU A 147 -12.20 1.22 24.19
C GLU A 147 -12.98 2.27 23.40
N TYR A 148 -13.72 1.84 22.37
CA TYR A 148 -14.60 2.73 21.63
C TYR A 148 -15.86 2.05 21.12
N GLN A 149 -16.91 2.86 20.97
CA GLN A 149 -18.21 2.45 20.45
C GLN A 149 -18.74 3.47 19.44
N VAL A 150 -19.44 2.96 18.43
CA VAL A 150 -20.17 3.77 17.45
C VAL A 150 -21.60 3.93 17.93
N ASN A 151 -22.09 5.18 18.03
CA ASN A 151 -23.44 5.54 18.49
C ASN A 151 -23.82 5.00 19.89
N ASN A 152 -22.83 4.62 20.71
CA ASN A 152 -23.05 3.87 21.96
C ASN A 152 -23.90 2.59 21.78
N THR A 153 -23.87 2.01 20.57
CA THR A 153 -24.60 0.78 20.22
C THR A 153 -23.67 -0.24 19.56
N GLY A 154 -24.05 -1.52 19.67
CA GLY A 154 -23.30 -2.62 19.06
C GLY A 154 -22.04 -3.03 19.87
N PRO A 155 -21.03 -3.62 19.22
CA PRO A 155 -19.85 -4.13 19.90
C PRO A 155 -18.93 -3.01 20.42
N THR A 156 -18.25 -3.29 21.53
CA THR A 156 -17.12 -2.49 22.00
C THR A 156 -15.85 -2.94 21.29
N TYR A 157 -15.21 -2.00 20.60
CA TYR A 157 -13.90 -2.20 19.99
C TYR A 157 -12.81 -1.67 20.91
N ARG A 158 -11.55 -2.03 20.63
CA ARG A 158 -10.41 -1.62 21.46
C ARG A 158 -9.17 -1.43 20.60
N PHE A 159 -8.35 -0.45 20.91
CA PHE A 159 -7.02 -0.26 20.33
C PHE A 159 -6.03 0.18 21.41
N PHE A 160 -4.75 0.30 21.05
CA PHE A 160 -3.69 0.61 22.00
C PHE A 160 -2.93 1.86 21.59
N VAL A 161 -2.70 2.73 22.57
CA VAL A 161 -1.94 3.98 22.42
C VAL A 161 -0.69 3.89 23.31
N PRO A 162 0.50 4.12 22.78
CA PRO A 162 1.74 4.04 23.56
C PRO A 162 1.82 5.14 24.62
N GLY A 163 2.64 4.92 25.64
CA GLY A 163 3.08 5.98 26.55
C GLY A 163 4.24 6.77 25.97
N GLN A 164 4.49 7.97 26.50
CA GLN A 164 5.58 8.86 26.07
C GLN A 164 6.96 8.22 26.27
N THR A 165 7.14 7.42 27.31
CA THR A 165 8.40 6.74 27.64
C THR A 165 8.35 5.22 27.46
N THR A 166 7.34 4.69 26.77
CA THR A 166 7.25 3.24 26.47
C THR A 166 7.76 2.94 25.06
N PRO A 167 8.23 1.73 24.77
CA PRO A 167 8.61 1.35 23.40
C PRO A 167 7.45 1.48 22.43
N TRP A 168 7.65 2.16 21.31
CA TRP A 168 6.70 2.23 20.22
C TRP A 168 6.88 1.02 19.30
N ARG A 169 5.77 0.56 18.72
CA ARG A 169 5.64 -0.69 17.95
C ARG A 169 4.74 -0.50 16.76
N PHE A 170 5.17 -0.99 15.60
CA PHE A 170 4.36 -1.04 14.39
C PHE A 170 4.56 -2.35 13.64
N ALA A 171 3.58 -2.70 12.80
CA ALA A 171 3.67 -3.79 11.84
C ALA A 171 3.64 -3.24 10.41
N PHE A 172 4.17 -3.99 9.46
CA PHE A 172 4.06 -3.71 8.03
C PHE A 172 3.69 -4.99 7.28
N TRP A 173 2.86 -4.83 6.26
CA TRP A 173 2.51 -5.90 5.31
C TRP A 173 2.04 -5.28 3.99
N SER A 174 2.12 -6.04 2.90
CA SER A 174 1.57 -5.66 1.59
C SER A 174 0.89 -6.86 0.92
N CYS A 175 0.23 -6.63 -0.22
CA CYS A 175 -0.28 -7.70 -1.11
C CYS A 175 -1.33 -8.58 -0.41
N ASN A 176 -2.43 -7.94 0.00
CA ASN A 176 -3.56 -8.52 0.75
C ASN A 176 -4.71 -8.95 -0.18
N GLY A 177 -4.40 -9.83 -1.12
CA GLY A 177 -5.37 -10.42 -2.03
C GLY A 177 -4.74 -11.49 -2.89
N TRP A 178 -5.51 -11.99 -3.86
CA TRP A 178 -5.05 -13.00 -4.81
C TRP A 178 -5.03 -12.41 -6.21
N SER A 179 -3.91 -12.59 -6.91
CA SER A 179 -3.85 -12.28 -8.35
C SER A 179 -4.85 -13.14 -9.13
N LEU A 180 -5.33 -12.63 -10.27
CA LEU A 180 -6.35 -13.29 -11.09
C LEU A 180 -5.98 -14.71 -11.55
N SER A 181 -4.69 -15.02 -11.63
CA SER A 181 -4.15 -16.31 -12.07
C SER A 181 -4.14 -17.38 -10.97
N VAL A 182 -4.40 -17.03 -9.71
CA VAL A 182 -4.33 -17.95 -8.57
C VAL A 182 -5.58 -18.81 -8.48
N THR A 183 -5.41 -20.13 -8.55
CA THR A 183 -6.51 -21.09 -8.50
C THR A 183 -6.94 -21.38 -7.06
N ASP A 184 -8.17 -21.88 -6.85
CA ASP A 184 -8.63 -22.27 -5.51
C ASP A 184 -7.79 -23.40 -4.90
N LYS A 185 -7.20 -24.26 -5.75
CA LYS A 185 -6.24 -25.26 -5.33
C LYS A 185 -4.99 -24.61 -4.73
N ASP A 186 -4.42 -23.61 -5.40
CA ASP A 186 -3.24 -22.90 -4.91
C ASP A 186 -3.52 -22.22 -3.56
N LYS A 187 -4.70 -21.60 -3.42
CA LYS A 187 -5.16 -21.02 -2.14
C LYS A 187 -5.24 -22.06 -1.04
N ALA A 188 -5.84 -23.23 -1.34
CA ALA A 188 -5.98 -24.32 -0.38
C ALA A 188 -4.63 -24.88 0.07
N GLU A 189 -3.66 -25.02 -0.83
CA GLU A 189 -2.29 -25.48 -0.51
C GLU A 189 -1.57 -24.52 0.45
N LEU A 190 -1.86 -23.22 0.36
CA LEU A 190 -1.33 -22.20 1.27
C LEU A 190 -2.11 -22.10 2.60
N GLY A 191 -3.19 -22.86 2.79
CA GLY A 191 -4.02 -22.79 3.99
C GLY A 191 -5.07 -21.67 3.96
N GLY A 192 -5.41 -21.17 2.77
CA GLY A 192 -6.38 -20.10 2.56
C GLY A 192 -5.85 -18.71 2.91
N ASP A 193 -6.76 -17.78 3.15
CA ASP A 193 -6.47 -16.33 3.20
C ASP A 193 -5.81 -15.88 4.52
N ASN A 194 -6.05 -16.62 5.60
CA ASN A 194 -5.94 -16.04 6.96
C ASN A 194 -4.70 -16.46 7.74
N VAL A 195 -3.88 -17.39 7.26
CA VAL A 195 -2.78 -17.98 8.07
C VAL A 195 -1.85 -16.92 8.69
N VAL A 196 -1.41 -15.96 7.90
CA VAL A 196 -0.49 -14.91 8.35
C VAL A 196 -1.24 -13.81 9.10
N TRP A 197 -2.48 -13.51 8.72
CA TRP A 197 -3.36 -12.59 9.44
C TRP A 197 -3.67 -13.03 10.87
N ASP A 198 -3.98 -14.31 11.06
CA ASP A 198 -4.28 -14.89 12.36
C ASP A 198 -3.07 -14.79 13.28
N ASP A 199 -1.87 -15.03 12.74
CA ASP A 199 -0.62 -14.90 13.49
C ASP A 199 -0.27 -13.43 13.83
N LEU A 200 -0.50 -12.49 12.90
CA LEU A 200 -0.37 -11.04 13.16
C LEU A 200 -1.31 -10.60 14.28
N LEU A 201 -2.59 -10.98 14.21
CA LEU A 201 -3.60 -10.63 15.20
C LEU A 201 -3.33 -11.30 16.55
N GLN A 202 -2.84 -12.54 16.57
CA GLN A 202 -2.43 -13.21 17.79
C GLN A 202 -1.26 -12.49 18.47
N LYS A 203 -0.27 -12.03 17.70
CA LYS A 203 0.86 -11.24 18.22
C LYS A 203 0.41 -9.84 18.67
N HIS A 204 -0.49 -9.19 17.95
CA HIS A 204 -1.10 -7.92 18.40
C HIS A 204 -1.87 -8.09 19.71
N ALA A 205 -2.59 -9.20 19.90
CA ALA A 205 -3.32 -9.47 21.12
C ALA A 205 -2.41 -9.73 22.34
N SER A 206 -1.19 -10.22 22.13
CA SER A 206 -0.23 -10.50 23.21
C SER A 206 0.68 -9.31 23.52
N VAL A 207 1.22 -8.65 22.49
CA VAL A 207 2.05 -7.44 22.58
C VAL A 207 1.56 -6.45 21.52
N PRO A 208 0.73 -5.46 21.90
CA PRO A 208 0.07 -4.59 20.94
C PRO A 208 1.02 -3.82 20.03
N PHE A 209 0.75 -3.89 18.74
CA PHE A 209 1.18 -2.88 17.77
C PHE A 209 0.29 -1.63 17.90
N HIS A 210 0.86 -0.44 17.68
CA HIS A 210 0.12 0.83 17.78
C HIS A 210 -0.33 1.34 16.40
N VAL A 211 0.28 0.84 15.33
CA VAL A 211 -0.07 1.11 13.94
C VAL A 211 0.34 -0.08 13.07
N GLN A 212 -0.48 -0.41 12.06
CA GLN A 212 -0.08 -1.26 10.96
C GLN A 212 0.06 -0.41 9.70
N VAL A 213 1.16 -0.61 8.98
CA VAL A 213 1.40 0.05 7.71
C VAL A 213 1.00 -0.88 6.58
N CYS A 214 0.03 -0.47 5.78
CA CYS A 214 -0.43 -1.18 4.60
C CYS A 214 0.43 -0.72 3.42
N GLY A 215 1.28 -1.60 2.94
CA GLY A 215 2.39 -1.33 2.01
C GLY A 215 2.03 -1.41 0.53
N GLY A 216 0.79 -1.15 0.15
CA GLY A 216 0.30 -1.38 -1.22
C GLY A 216 -0.40 -2.73 -1.46
N ASP A 217 -1.16 -2.79 -2.56
CA ASP A 217 -1.88 -3.96 -3.06
C ASP A 217 -2.89 -4.52 -2.04
N GLN A 218 -3.72 -3.65 -1.47
CA GLN A 218 -4.78 -4.10 -0.56
C GLN A 218 -5.94 -4.77 -1.27
N LEU A 219 -6.10 -4.51 -2.58
CA LEU A 219 -7.35 -4.79 -3.30
C LEU A 219 -7.24 -5.81 -4.42
N TYR A 220 -6.17 -5.77 -5.23
CA TYR A 220 -6.14 -6.47 -6.53
C TYR A 220 -7.34 -6.08 -7.40
N SER A 221 -7.44 -4.78 -7.66
CA SER A 221 -8.51 -4.13 -8.45
C SER A 221 -8.49 -4.51 -9.93
N ASP A 222 -7.56 -5.34 -10.38
CA ASP A 222 -7.39 -5.79 -11.78
C ASP A 222 -8.65 -6.43 -12.36
N LYS A 223 -9.49 -6.99 -11.49
CA LYS A 223 -10.82 -7.53 -11.82
C LYS A 223 -11.69 -6.54 -12.58
N ILE A 224 -11.45 -5.24 -12.41
CA ILE A 224 -12.18 -4.19 -13.14
C ILE A 224 -12.19 -4.49 -14.64
N TRP A 225 -11.07 -4.97 -15.20
CA TRP A 225 -10.89 -5.23 -16.63
C TRP A 225 -11.59 -6.50 -17.13
N GLN A 226 -12.19 -7.31 -16.27
CA GLN A 226 -12.89 -8.54 -16.67
C GLN A 226 -14.29 -8.26 -17.25
N SER A 227 -14.85 -7.08 -17.00
CA SER A 227 -16.17 -6.72 -17.51
C SER A 227 -16.17 -6.45 -19.01
N ASP A 228 -17.27 -6.85 -19.65
CA ASP A 228 -17.53 -6.65 -21.07
C ASP A 228 -17.57 -5.17 -21.48
N ILE A 229 -17.78 -4.27 -20.52
CA ILE A 229 -17.79 -2.80 -20.71
C ILE A 229 -16.52 -2.28 -21.39
N TRP A 230 -15.37 -2.92 -21.15
CA TRP A 230 -14.08 -2.49 -21.69
C TRP A 230 -13.81 -3.04 -23.09
N LYS A 231 -14.48 -4.13 -23.49
CA LYS A 231 -14.20 -4.85 -24.76
C LYS A 231 -14.24 -3.95 -26.00
N PRO A 232 -15.19 -3.00 -26.17
CA PRO A 232 -15.19 -2.11 -27.32
C PRO A 232 -13.92 -1.26 -27.42
N TRP A 233 -13.48 -0.68 -26.30
CA TRP A 233 -12.27 0.15 -26.23
C TRP A 233 -10.99 -0.69 -26.42
N LEU A 234 -10.92 -1.87 -25.80
CA LEU A 234 -9.79 -2.80 -25.94
C LEU A 234 -9.60 -3.29 -27.40
N LYS A 235 -10.66 -3.32 -28.21
CA LYS A 235 -10.60 -3.74 -29.63
C LYS A 235 -10.04 -2.66 -30.56
N ILE A 236 -9.90 -1.42 -30.12
CA ILE A 236 -9.39 -0.31 -30.95
C ILE A 236 -7.89 -0.50 -31.15
N LYS A 237 -7.49 -0.81 -32.40
CA LYS A 237 -6.09 -1.07 -32.75
C LYS A 237 -5.27 0.20 -32.97
N ASP A 238 -5.89 1.26 -33.48
CA ASP A 238 -5.20 2.53 -33.70
C ASP A 238 -4.93 3.23 -32.36
N LYS A 239 -3.66 3.52 -32.09
CA LYS A 239 -3.21 4.07 -30.80
C LYS A 239 -3.79 5.45 -30.51
N TYR A 240 -3.94 6.29 -31.54
CA TYR A 240 -4.45 7.66 -31.37
C TYR A 240 -5.98 7.65 -31.21
N VAL A 241 -6.67 6.86 -32.02
CA VAL A 241 -8.12 6.66 -31.86
C VAL A 241 -8.42 6.09 -30.48
N ARG A 242 -7.65 5.11 -30.01
CA ARG A 242 -7.85 4.52 -28.67
C ARG A 242 -7.57 5.52 -27.54
N ARG A 243 -6.50 6.31 -27.66
CA ARG A 243 -6.16 7.38 -26.71
C ARG A 243 -7.28 8.41 -26.58
N ASP A 244 -7.82 8.84 -27.72
CA ASP A 244 -8.81 9.92 -27.81
C ASP A 244 -10.26 9.43 -27.67
N SER A 245 -10.47 8.12 -27.59
CA SER A 245 -11.79 7.52 -27.38
C SER A 245 -12.38 7.97 -26.04
N PRO A 246 -13.64 8.42 -26.02
CA PRO A 246 -14.24 8.98 -24.82
C PRO A 246 -14.45 7.93 -23.74
N PHE A 247 -14.29 8.34 -22.48
CA PHE A 247 -14.78 7.60 -21.33
C PHE A 247 -16.30 7.78 -21.25
N THR A 248 -17.06 6.70 -21.48
CA THR A 248 -18.52 6.78 -21.60
C THR A 248 -19.22 6.84 -20.24
N ARG A 249 -20.50 7.21 -20.23
CA ARG A 249 -21.30 7.22 -18.99
C ARG A 249 -21.42 5.82 -18.36
N GLU A 250 -21.50 4.78 -19.19
CA GLU A 250 -21.61 3.40 -18.74
C GLU A 250 -20.29 2.91 -18.10
N MET A 251 -19.14 3.31 -18.66
CA MET A 251 -17.83 3.06 -18.03
C MET A 251 -17.71 3.79 -16.68
N ALA A 252 -18.19 5.04 -16.60
CA ALA A 252 -18.21 5.81 -15.37
C ALA A 252 -19.07 5.14 -14.28
N ALA A 253 -20.30 4.75 -14.62
CA ALA A 253 -21.20 4.05 -13.71
C ALA A 253 -20.57 2.74 -13.20
N TYR A 254 -20.02 1.94 -14.11
CA TYR A 254 -19.38 0.68 -13.76
C TYR A 254 -18.15 0.89 -12.85
N ALA A 255 -17.30 1.87 -13.14
CA ALA A 255 -16.11 2.16 -12.34
C ALA A 255 -16.47 2.60 -10.91
N ASP A 256 -17.46 3.50 -10.76
CA ASP A 256 -17.91 3.98 -9.45
C ASP A 256 -18.48 2.81 -8.62
N ASP A 257 -19.33 1.97 -9.23
CA ASP A 257 -19.93 0.78 -8.62
C ASP A 257 -18.89 -0.29 -8.24
N PHE A 258 -17.96 -0.58 -9.15
CA PHE A 258 -16.91 -1.57 -8.94
C PHE A 258 -16.03 -1.17 -7.76
N TYR A 259 -15.44 0.02 -7.76
CA TYR A 259 -14.51 0.39 -6.71
C TYR A 259 -15.19 0.51 -5.35
N PHE A 260 -16.41 1.07 -5.28
CA PHE A 260 -17.17 1.08 -4.03
C PHE A 260 -17.35 -0.33 -3.46
N THR A 261 -17.90 -1.23 -4.28
CA THR A 261 -18.28 -2.57 -3.85
C THR A 261 -17.05 -3.41 -3.51
N HIS A 262 -16.00 -3.32 -4.34
CA HIS A 262 -14.74 -4.03 -4.14
C HIS A 262 -14.02 -3.58 -2.87
N TYR A 263 -13.97 -2.26 -2.59
CA TYR A 263 -13.43 -1.76 -1.33
C TYR A 263 -14.21 -2.27 -0.12
N VAL A 264 -15.56 -2.21 -0.14
CA VAL A 264 -16.38 -2.72 0.97
C VAL A 264 -16.05 -4.18 1.28
N LYS A 265 -15.89 -5.02 0.24
CA LYS A 265 -15.54 -6.44 0.40
C LYS A 265 -14.17 -6.61 1.01
N CYS A 266 -13.15 -6.00 0.41
CA CYS A 266 -11.77 -6.15 0.87
C CYS A 266 -11.56 -5.61 2.29
N PHE A 267 -12.15 -4.45 2.60
CA PHE A 267 -11.93 -3.74 3.86
C PHE A 267 -12.86 -4.22 4.98
N PHE A 268 -14.05 -4.71 4.71
CA PHE A 268 -15.02 -4.99 5.78
C PHE A 268 -15.52 -6.43 5.83
N MET A 269 -15.13 -7.30 4.90
CA MET A 269 -15.54 -8.72 4.92
C MET A 269 -14.41 -9.71 5.19
N SER A 270 -13.16 -9.24 5.30
CA SER A 270 -11.97 -10.08 5.49
C SER A 270 -11.41 -10.00 6.93
N LYS A 271 -10.34 -10.76 7.21
CA LYS A 271 -9.53 -10.62 8.43
C LYS A 271 -8.83 -9.27 8.53
N PHE A 272 -8.53 -8.64 7.39
CA PHE A 272 -8.06 -7.26 7.38
C PHE A 272 -9.12 -6.31 7.96
N GLY A 273 -10.40 -6.54 7.66
CA GLY A 273 -11.48 -5.79 8.28
C GLY A 273 -11.59 -5.97 9.79
N GLU A 274 -11.32 -7.16 10.32
CA GLU A 274 -11.20 -7.38 11.77
C GLU A 274 -10.02 -6.58 12.35
N SER A 275 -8.86 -6.61 11.69
CA SER A 275 -7.66 -5.93 12.18
C SER A 275 -7.85 -4.41 12.26
N MET A 276 -8.51 -3.79 11.29
CA MET A 276 -8.79 -2.35 11.28
C MET A 276 -9.69 -1.87 12.41
N THR A 277 -10.42 -2.77 13.08
CA THR A 277 -11.21 -2.38 14.26
C THR A 277 -10.35 -2.23 15.52
N THR A 278 -9.13 -2.79 15.54
CA THR A 278 -8.27 -2.85 16.74
C THR A 278 -6.86 -2.30 16.53
N LEU A 279 -6.38 -2.26 15.29
CA LEU A 279 -5.04 -1.88 14.93
C LEU A 279 -5.11 -0.77 13.85
N PRO A 280 -4.82 0.49 14.24
CA PRO A 280 -4.90 1.63 13.33
C PRO A 280 -4.06 1.45 12.06
N ILE A 281 -4.62 1.76 10.89
CA ILE A 281 -3.89 1.69 9.61
C ILE A 281 -3.13 2.98 9.30
N ALA A 282 -2.02 2.85 8.56
CA ALA A 282 -1.41 3.91 7.77
C ALA A 282 -1.03 3.33 6.40
N THR A 283 -1.58 3.88 5.34
CA THR A 283 -1.60 3.27 4.00
C THR A 283 -0.68 4.04 3.06
N ILE A 284 0.10 3.30 2.28
CA ILE A 284 0.65 3.79 1.01
C ILE A 284 -0.07 3.06 -0.13
N ILE A 285 -0.12 3.70 -1.29
CA ILE A 285 -0.75 3.13 -2.47
C ILE A 285 0.25 2.35 -3.31
N ASP A 286 -0.21 1.28 -3.94
CA ASP A 286 0.51 0.60 -5.01
C ASP A 286 -0.41 0.32 -6.22
N ASP A 287 0.09 -0.27 -7.29
CA ASP A 287 -0.64 -0.34 -8.56
C ASP A 287 -1.90 -1.21 -8.48
N HIS A 288 -1.87 -2.37 -7.83
CA HIS A 288 -3.04 -3.23 -7.71
C HIS A 288 -4.16 -2.65 -6.81
N ASP A 289 -3.95 -1.52 -6.13
CA ASP A 289 -5.04 -0.74 -5.52
C ASP A 289 -5.89 -0.02 -6.60
N VAL A 290 -5.28 0.25 -7.76
CA VAL A 290 -5.85 0.92 -8.94
C VAL A 290 -6.11 -0.12 -10.04
N TRP A 291 -5.04 -0.58 -10.70
CA TRP A 291 -4.88 -1.79 -11.50
C TRP A 291 -3.39 -1.96 -11.83
N ASP A 292 -2.97 -3.21 -12.07
CA ASP A 292 -1.60 -3.64 -12.44
C ASP A 292 -0.89 -2.65 -13.39
N GLY A 293 0.36 -2.31 -13.09
CA GLY A 293 1.26 -1.53 -13.95
C GLY A 293 0.93 -0.04 -14.11
N ILE A 294 -0.06 0.51 -13.40
CA ILE A 294 -0.42 1.94 -13.56
C ILE A 294 0.78 2.87 -13.29
N GLY A 295 1.07 3.74 -14.28
CA GLY A 295 2.22 4.63 -14.27
C GLY A 295 3.44 4.09 -15.03
N SER A 296 3.42 2.82 -15.45
CA SER A 296 4.51 2.16 -16.19
C SER A 296 4.20 1.99 -17.69
N TYR A 297 3.04 2.48 -18.14
CA TYR A 297 2.60 2.42 -19.55
C TYR A 297 3.16 3.55 -20.44
N PRO A 298 3.27 3.32 -21.76
CA PRO A 298 3.55 4.38 -22.73
C PRO A 298 2.52 5.51 -22.69
N ASP A 299 2.96 6.74 -23.01
CA ASP A 299 2.16 7.97 -22.90
C ASP A 299 0.77 7.88 -23.55
N TYR A 300 0.64 7.22 -24.71
CA TYR A 300 -0.65 7.12 -25.40
C TYR A 300 -1.70 6.30 -24.64
N LEU A 301 -1.29 5.33 -23.81
CA LEU A 301 -2.18 4.59 -22.92
C LEU A 301 -2.34 5.32 -21.60
N GLN A 302 -1.22 5.70 -20.97
CA GLN A 302 -1.17 6.35 -19.67
C GLN A 302 -2.02 7.64 -19.62
N PHE A 303 -2.04 8.39 -20.72
CA PHE A 303 -2.80 9.62 -20.87
C PHE A 303 -4.02 9.47 -21.79
N SER A 304 -4.48 8.24 -22.05
CA SER A 304 -5.77 8.01 -22.72
C SER A 304 -6.91 8.51 -21.84
N GLN A 305 -8.01 8.97 -22.45
CA GLN A 305 -9.16 9.46 -21.68
C GLN A 305 -9.72 8.38 -20.74
N VAL A 306 -9.69 7.12 -21.17
CA VAL A 306 -10.14 5.99 -20.33
C VAL A 306 -9.25 5.79 -19.11
N PHE A 307 -7.93 5.74 -19.27
CA PHE A 307 -7.02 5.54 -18.11
C PHE A 307 -7.07 6.70 -17.13
N VAL A 308 -7.07 7.94 -17.63
CA VAL A 308 -7.07 9.11 -16.75
C VAL A 308 -8.34 9.16 -15.92
N GLN A 309 -9.51 8.96 -16.55
CA GLN A 309 -10.78 8.99 -15.83
C GLN A 309 -10.92 7.80 -14.87
N LEU A 310 -10.53 6.60 -15.29
CA LEU A 310 -10.59 5.41 -14.44
C LEU A 310 -9.69 5.52 -13.20
N LYS A 311 -8.48 6.07 -13.38
CA LYS A 311 -7.54 6.36 -12.29
C LYS A 311 -8.18 7.29 -11.26
N GLU A 312 -8.91 8.31 -11.68
CA GLU A 312 -9.57 9.23 -10.75
C GLU A 312 -10.68 8.56 -9.92
N TYR A 313 -11.44 7.60 -10.48
CA TYR A 313 -12.35 6.77 -9.68
C TYR A 313 -11.61 5.90 -8.66
N ALA A 314 -10.52 5.24 -9.08
CA ALA A 314 -9.70 4.45 -8.18
C ALA A 314 -9.17 5.30 -7.01
N PHE A 315 -8.65 6.50 -7.31
CA PHE A 315 -8.12 7.42 -6.30
C PHE A 315 -9.22 8.10 -5.46
N LYS A 316 -10.45 8.29 -5.97
CA LYS A 316 -11.60 8.70 -5.16
C LYS A 316 -11.79 7.71 -4.02
N TYR A 317 -11.86 6.42 -4.32
CA TYR A 317 -12.09 5.40 -3.31
C TYR A 317 -10.85 5.12 -2.45
N TRP A 318 -9.64 5.23 -3.00
CA TRP A 318 -8.43 5.22 -2.19
C TRP A 318 -8.45 6.34 -1.14
N ARG A 319 -8.77 7.57 -1.55
CA ARG A 319 -8.87 8.72 -0.62
C ARG A 319 -9.88 8.43 0.50
N LEU A 320 -11.05 7.89 0.16
CA LEU A 320 -12.11 7.61 1.12
C LEU A 320 -11.75 6.47 2.08
N PHE A 321 -11.43 5.28 1.56
CA PHE A 321 -11.24 4.07 2.36
C PHE A 321 -9.86 3.96 2.99
N GLN A 322 -8.80 4.33 2.26
CA GLN A 322 -7.43 4.16 2.74
C GLN A 322 -6.92 5.39 3.49
N ALA A 323 -7.27 6.59 3.03
CA ALA A 323 -6.75 7.84 3.58
C ALA A 323 -7.75 8.63 4.45
N HIS A 324 -8.97 8.11 4.60
CA HIS A 324 -10.08 8.74 5.34
C HIS A 324 -10.27 10.21 4.95
N THR A 325 -10.19 10.57 3.67
CA THR A 325 -10.27 11.94 3.19
C THR A 325 -11.03 12.02 1.87
N ASN A 326 -11.28 13.24 1.40
CA ASN A 326 -11.64 13.52 0.02
C ASN A 326 -10.61 14.47 -0.60
N GLN A 327 -10.81 14.85 -1.87
CA GLN A 327 -9.92 15.77 -2.60
C GLN A 327 -9.73 17.11 -1.88
N GLN A 328 -10.82 17.68 -1.36
CA GLN A 328 -10.84 19.03 -0.77
C GLN A 328 -10.14 19.07 0.59
N LEU A 329 -10.27 17.99 1.38
CA LEU A 329 -9.75 17.92 2.74
C LEU A 329 -8.36 17.27 2.82
N ALA A 330 -7.86 16.63 1.76
CA ALA A 330 -6.61 15.86 1.81
C ALA A 330 -5.42 16.67 2.38
N ARG A 331 -5.26 17.92 1.95
CA ARG A 331 -4.19 18.81 2.44
C ARG A 331 -4.37 19.18 3.91
N GLN A 332 -5.61 19.41 4.35
CA GLN A 332 -5.94 19.70 5.76
C GLN A 332 -5.70 18.48 6.65
N HIS A 333 -5.95 17.28 6.13
CA HIS A 333 -5.72 16.01 6.81
C HIS A 333 -4.24 15.55 6.78
N GLY A 334 -3.32 16.38 6.31
CA GLY A 334 -1.87 16.13 6.38
C GLY A 334 -1.23 15.48 5.16
N TYR A 335 -2.00 15.16 4.12
CA TYR A 335 -1.46 14.66 2.86
C TYR A 335 -0.86 15.78 2.02
N PHE A 336 0.19 15.49 1.25
CA PHE A 336 0.90 16.49 0.47
C PHE A 336 1.53 15.90 -0.81
N GLY A 337 2.00 16.81 -1.66
CA GLY A 337 2.57 16.52 -2.97
C GLY A 337 2.13 17.60 -3.95
N GLN A 338 2.77 17.66 -5.12
CA GLN A 338 2.33 18.54 -6.19
C GLN A 338 0.88 18.21 -6.54
N ARG A 339 0.60 16.92 -6.70
CA ARG A 339 -0.70 16.34 -7.08
C ARG A 339 -1.07 15.15 -6.20
N GLY A 340 -0.08 14.39 -5.73
CA GLY A 340 -0.23 13.16 -4.98
C GLY A 340 -0.57 13.32 -3.49
N TYR A 341 -0.48 12.21 -2.78
CA TYR A 341 -0.95 12.03 -1.40
C TYR A 341 0.14 11.41 -0.50
N SER A 342 1.36 11.96 -0.59
CA SER A 342 2.42 11.62 0.34
C SER A 342 2.05 12.04 1.76
N TRP A 343 2.60 11.37 2.77
CA TRP A 343 2.43 11.74 4.19
C TRP A 343 3.73 11.55 4.98
N LEU A 344 3.88 12.34 6.05
CA LEU A 344 4.97 12.25 7.02
C LEU A 344 4.33 12.22 8.41
N LYS A 345 4.59 11.16 9.19
CA LYS A 345 3.93 10.90 10.46
C LYS A 345 4.97 10.63 11.55
N GLN A 346 4.67 11.03 12.77
CA GLN A 346 5.51 10.79 13.94
C GLN A 346 5.13 9.45 14.58
N PHE A 347 5.96 8.41 14.45
CA PHE A 347 5.74 7.08 15.05
C PHE A 347 6.37 7.00 16.44
N GLY A 348 6.18 8.06 17.24
CA GLY A 348 6.77 8.21 18.56
C GLY A 348 7.95 9.17 18.60
N PRO A 349 8.55 9.38 19.78
CA PRO A 349 9.58 10.42 19.97
C PRO A 349 10.87 10.19 19.19
N TYR A 350 11.20 8.92 18.87
CA TYR A 350 12.47 8.55 18.26
C TYR A 350 12.34 8.03 16.83
N THR A 351 11.12 7.81 16.32
CA THR A 351 10.87 7.32 14.96
C THR A 351 9.89 8.21 14.21
N ALA A 352 10.28 8.62 13.00
CA ALA A 352 9.39 9.24 12.02
C ALA A 352 9.17 8.28 10.84
N ALA A 353 8.01 8.40 10.18
CA ALA A 353 7.56 7.55 9.10
C ALA A 353 7.17 8.39 7.88
N LEU A 354 7.77 8.10 6.73
CA LEU A 354 7.46 8.73 5.44
C LEU A 354 6.79 7.69 4.53
N GLY A 355 5.58 8.00 4.06
CA GLY A 355 4.91 7.28 2.98
C GLY A 355 4.78 8.21 1.77
N PRO A 356 5.74 8.19 0.82
CA PRO A 356 5.60 8.92 -0.42
C PRO A 356 4.55 8.25 -1.31
N ASP A 357 3.84 9.07 -2.09
CA ASP A 357 2.95 8.59 -3.15
C ASP A 357 3.77 8.32 -4.41
N THR A 358 3.85 7.06 -4.81
CA THR A 358 4.60 6.59 -5.97
C THR A 358 3.71 6.21 -7.16
N ARG A 359 2.41 6.53 -7.13
CA ARG A 359 1.43 6.08 -8.15
C ARG A 359 0.62 7.22 -8.75
N TYR A 360 0.21 8.22 -7.98
CA TYR A 360 -0.65 9.29 -8.50
C TYR A 360 0.10 10.21 -9.47
N GLU A 361 1.33 10.56 -9.14
CA GLU A 361 2.17 11.45 -9.95
C GLU A 361 2.96 10.72 -11.05
N ARG A 362 3.02 9.38 -10.95
CA ARG A 362 3.89 8.53 -11.76
C ARG A 362 3.60 8.62 -13.27
N SER A 363 4.69 8.59 -14.02
CA SER A 363 4.78 8.37 -15.46
C SER A 363 5.96 7.44 -15.76
N ILE A 364 6.09 6.96 -16.99
CA ILE A 364 7.12 5.99 -17.36
C ILE A 364 8.56 6.44 -17.05
N ASN A 365 8.82 7.74 -17.02
CA ASN A 365 10.15 8.33 -16.77
C ASN A 365 10.29 9.01 -15.40
N THR A 366 9.23 9.06 -14.60
CA THR A 366 9.23 9.81 -13.34
C THR A 366 8.24 9.19 -12.37
N ILE A 367 8.72 8.68 -11.24
CA ILE A 367 7.90 8.07 -10.20
C ILE A 367 7.23 9.15 -9.34
N ILE A 368 8.03 10.10 -8.86
CA ILE A 368 7.58 11.22 -8.02
C ILE A 368 8.00 12.54 -8.68
N GLU A 369 7.10 13.53 -8.73
CA GLU A 369 7.44 14.81 -9.36
C GLU A 369 8.51 15.56 -8.53
N PRO A 370 9.44 16.29 -9.17
CA PRO A 370 10.52 17.02 -8.48
C PRO A 370 10.02 17.94 -7.35
N GLN A 371 8.88 18.61 -7.55
CA GLN A 371 8.27 19.49 -6.55
C GLN A 371 7.82 18.71 -5.31
N THR A 372 7.30 17.50 -5.47
CA THR A 372 6.93 16.62 -4.35
C THR A 372 8.18 16.22 -3.56
N TYR A 373 9.30 15.90 -4.22
CA TYR A 373 10.55 15.68 -3.50
C TYR A 373 10.96 16.89 -2.67
N ASP A 374 10.87 18.10 -3.21
CA ASP A 374 11.21 19.31 -2.46
C ASP A 374 10.30 19.50 -1.23
N MET A 375 9.00 19.25 -1.38
CA MET A 375 8.05 19.25 -0.27
C MET A 375 8.35 18.18 0.79
N ILE A 376 8.82 16.99 0.38
CA ILE A 376 9.26 15.90 1.29
C ILE A 376 10.44 16.41 2.13
N PHE A 377 11.50 16.88 1.48
CA PHE A 377 12.73 17.28 2.19
C PHE A 377 12.55 18.56 3.02
N GLU A 378 11.68 19.48 2.61
CA GLU A 378 11.25 20.60 3.44
C GLU A 378 10.60 20.11 4.74
N ARG A 379 9.69 19.14 4.66
CA ARG A 379 9.02 18.57 5.84
C ARG A 379 9.99 17.78 6.72
N LEU A 380 10.88 16.98 6.13
CA LEU A 380 11.90 16.24 6.87
C LEU A 380 12.80 17.19 7.67
N SER A 381 13.15 18.37 7.13
CA SER A 381 13.96 19.37 7.83
C SER A 381 13.31 19.96 9.10
N ARG A 382 12.00 19.74 9.29
CA ARG A 382 11.21 20.22 10.44
C ARG A 382 10.94 19.14 11.47
N LEU A 383 11.42 17.91 11.26
CA LEU A 383 11.25 16.84 12.22
C LEU A 383 11.93 17.18 13.56
N PRO A 384 11.38 16.73 14.70
CA PRO A 384 11.98 16.97 16.00
C PRO A 384 13.40 16.38 16.08
N ALA A 385 14.32 17.09 16.76
CA ALA A 385 15.70 16.64 16.97
C ALA A 385 15.80 15.34 17.80
N SER A 386 14.71 14.90 18.44
CA SER A 386 14.65 13.61 19.12
C SER A 386 14.59 12.43 18.16
N VAL A 387 14.18 12.62 16.90
CA VAL A 387 14.08 11.54 15.91
C VAL A 387 15.46 10.94 15.66
N ARG A 388 15.56 9.62 15.82
CA ARG A 388 16.76 8.81 15.56
C ARG A 388 16.62 7.96 14.31
N HIS A 389 15.38 7.57 13.99
CA HIS A 389 15.04 6.72 12.84
C HIS A 389 14.02 7.40 11.93
N LEU A 390 14.29 7.40 10.63
CA LEU A 390 13.32 7.69 9.58
C LEU A 390 13.04 6.39 8.84
N VAL A 391 11.80 5.92 8.90
CA VAL A 391 11.33 4.76 8.13
C VAL A 391 10.61 5.25 6.89
N VAL A 392 11.08 4.85 5.71
CA VAL A 392 10.49 5.21 4.41
C VAL A 392 9.80 3.98 3.84
N PHE A 393 8.48 4.05 3.71
CA PHE A 393 7.65 2.98 3.16
C PHE A 393 7.51 3.15 1.65
N LEU A 394 7.71 2.10 0.87
CA LEU A 394 7.55 2.11 -0.59
C LEU A 394 6.73 0.90 -1.02
N GLY A 395 5.90 1.01 -2.06
CA GLY A 395 5.21 -0.15 -2.63
C GLY A 395 6.23 -1.17 -3.15
N VAL A 396 7.12 -0.70 -4.03
CA VAL A 396 8.18 -1.51 -4.64
C VAL A 396 9.54 -1.33 -3.95
N PRO A 397 10.33 -2.39 -3.72
CA PRO A 397 11.64 -2.30 -3.07
C PRO A 397 12.66 -1.48 -3.89
N ILE A 398 13.31 -0.52 -3.23
CA ILE A 398 14.34 0.34 -3.85
C ILE A 398 15.71 -0.37 -3.96
N VAL A 399 16.02 -1.32 -3.09
CA VAL A 399 17.17 -2.24 -3.17
C VAL A 399 16.65 -3.62 -3.56
N TYR A 400 16.81 -4.00 -4.83
CA TYR A 400 16.37 -5.31 -5.31
C TYR A 400 17.30 -5.84 -6.40
N PRO A 401 17.44 -7.17 -6.55
CA PRO A 401 18.18 -7.74 -7.66
C PRO A 401 17.61 -7.29 -9.01
N ARG A 402 18.49 -6.97 -9.96
CA ARG A 402 18.05 -6.39 -11.24
C ARG A 402 17.29 -7.42 -12.06
N LEU A 403 16.05 -7.08 -12.43
CA LEU A 403 15.18 -7.92 -13.26
C LEU A 403 15.70 -8.04 -14.71
N THR A 404 16.41 -7.03 -15.22
CA THR A 404 17.05 -7.05 -16.56
C THR A 404 17.98 -8.26 -16.77
N TYR A 405 18.64 -8.75 -15.72
CA TYR A 405 19.50 -9.94 -15.82
C TYR A 405 18.72 -11.26 -15.77
N ILE A 406 17.50 -11.24 -15.22
CA ILE A 406 16.61 -12.40 -15.15
C ILE A 406 16.12 -12.75 -16.55
N GLU A 407 15.78 -11.76 -17.38
CA GLU A 407 15.36 -11.99 -18.76
C GLU A 407 16.42 -12.77 -19.55
N LYS A 408 17.69 -12.35 -19.43
CA LYS A 408 18.83 -13.01 -20.07
C LYS A 408 19.05 -14.42 -19.55
N ALA A 409 18.89 -14.62 -18.24
CA ALA A 409 19.01 -15.95 -17.64
C ALA A 409 17.88 -16.90 -18.09
N LEU A 410 16.63 -16.44 -18.10
CA LEU A 410 15.46 -17.24 -18.49
C LEU A 410 15.42 -17.51 -20.00
N SER A 411 15.80 -16.54 -20.83
CA SER A 411 15.93 -16.74 -22.28
C SER A 411 17.07 -17.70 -22.63
N GLY A 412 18.21 -17.61 -21.95
CA GLY A 412 19.32 -18.57 -22.08
C GLY A 412 18.96 -20.00 -21.64
N MET A 413 18.01 -20.17 -20.71
CA MET A 413 17.50 -21.50 -20.34
C MET A 413 16.58 -22.11 -21.40
N LYS A 414 15.89 -21.31 -22.23
CA LYS A 414 15.07 -21.80 -23.35
C LYS A 414 15.91 -22.43 -24.47
N SER A 415 17.15 -21.96 -24.69
CA SER A 415 18.04 -22.49 -25.74
C SER A 415 18.66 -23.86 -25.44
N ILE A 416 18.50 -24.41 -24.22
CA ILE A 416 19.10 -25.69 -23.78
C ILE A 416 18.11 -26.87 -23.94
N GLY A 417 17.00 -26.70 -24.66
CA GLY A 417 16.13 -27.83 -25.06
C GLY A 417 15.39 -28.54 -23.92
N LEU A 418 15.28 -27.95 -22.72
CA LEU A 418 14.38 -28.45 -21.67
C LEU A 418 12.91 -28.15 -22.03
N THR A 419 12.34 -29.01 -22.88
CA THR A 419 10.94 -28.98 -23.33
C THR A 419 9.90 -29.21 -22.22
N LYS A 420 10.32 -29.49 -20.97
CA LYS A 420 9.44 -29.45 -19.79
C LYS A 420 9.16 -28.04 -19.26
N LEU A 421 9.79 -26.99 -19.81
CA LEU A 421 9.48 -25.58 -19.50
C LEU A 421 8.24 -25.02 -20.23
N GLY A 422 7.56 -25.81 -21.08
CA GLY A 422 6.31 -25.40 -21.73
C GLY A 422 5.18 -25.04 -20.75
N PHE A 423 5.31 -25.42 -19.48
CA PHE A 423 4.37 -25.08 -18.42
C PHE A 423 4.52 -23.63 -17.92
N ILE A 424 5.73 -23.06 -17.95
CA ILE A 424 6.00 -21.68 -17.50
C ILE A 424 5.61 -20.67 -18.59
N ALA A 425 5.79 -21.03 -19.87
CA ALA A 425 5.42 -20.19 -21.00
C ALA A 425 3.90 -20.08 -21.22
N LYS A 426 3.09 -20.96 -20.61
CA LYS A 426 1.63 -20.91 -20.68
C LYS A 426 1.00 -19.97 -19.65
N GLN A 427 1.76 -19.50 -18.66
CA GLN A 427 1.23 -18.67 -17.56
C GLN A 427 1.59 -17.18 -17.63
N ARG A 428 2.55 -16.78 -18.46
CA ARG A 428 2.85 -15.37 -18.73
C ARG A 428 2.39 -15.04 -20.13
N ALA A 429 1.45 -14.12 -20.28
CA ALA A 429 1.18 -13.60 -21.61
C ALA A 429 2.43 -12.83 -22.05
N ILE A 430 2.79 -12.89 -23.33
CA ILE A 430 3.92 -12.11 -23.84
C ILE A 430 3.54 -10.62 -23.91
N VAL A 431 2.24 -10.36 -23.98
CA VAL A 431 1.62 -9.05 -24.04
C VAL A 431 0.47 -8.99 -23.03
N ASN A 432 0.35 -7.87 -22.33
CA ASN A 432 -0.75 -7.61 -21.41
C ASN A 432 -2.06 -7.34 -22.18
N ILE A 433 -3.16 -7.12 -21.45
CA ILE A 433 -4.50 -6.93 -22.03
C ILE A 433 -4.61 -5.66 -22.91
N TRP A 434 -3.66 -4.73 -22.81
CA TRP A 434 -3.62 -3.52 -23.62
C TRP A 434 -2.74 -3.65 -24.86
N GLY A 435 -2.05 -4.78 -25.04
CA GLY A 435 -1.18 -5.07 -26.18
C GLY A 435 0.27 -4.61 -26.00
N GLU A 436 0.67 -4.26 -24.78
CA GLU A 436 2.06 -3.90 -24.44
C GLU A 436 2.82 -5.10 -23.86
N PRO A 437 4.16 -5.18 -23.96
CA PRO A 437 4.93 -6.29 -23.41
C PRO A 437 4.80 -6.37 -21.87
N GLU A 438 4.25 -7.47 -21.35
CA GLU A 438 4.01 -7.69 -19.90
C GLU A 438 5.30 -7.54 -19.08
N LEU A 439 6.40 -8.13 -19.59
CA LEU A 439 7.70 -8.07 -18.92
C LEU A 439 8.31 -6.66 -18.88
N SER A 440 7.99 -5.81 -19.86
CA SER A 440 8.44 -4.41 -19.85
C SER A 440 7.69 -3.58 -18.81
N ASP A 441 6.43 -3.93 -18.55
CA ASP A 441 5.59 -3.30 -17.54
C ASP A 441 6.17 -3.62 -16.15
N ASP A 442 6.30 -4.91 -15.83
CA ASP A 442 6.93 -5.42 -14.59
C ASP A 442 8.30 -4.78 -14.36
N MET A 443 9.13 -4.69 -15.40
CA MET A 443 10.48 -4.15 -15.24
C MET A 443 10.49 -2.64 -15.01
N ASN A 444 9.65 -1.88 -15.70
CA ASN A 444 9.55 -0.43 -15.54
C ASN A 444 8.83 -0.03 -14.25
N ASP A 445 8.23 -0.99 -13.56
CA ASP A 445 7.62 -0.75 -12.27
C ASP A 445 8.66 -0.59 -11.14
N HIS A 446 9.77 -1.32 -11.26
CA HIS A 446 10.84 -1.30 -10.28
C HIS A 446 11.69 -0.02 -10.31
N TRP A 447 12.05 0.48 -9.12
CA TRP A 447 13.08 1.51 -8.91
C TRP A 447 14.41 1.19 -9.62
N THR A 448 14.70 -0.09 -9.80
CA THR A 448 15.94 -0.57 -10.42
C THR A 448 15.89 -0.66 -11.95
N SER A 449 14.78 -0.25 -12.57
CA SER A 449 14.69 -0.08 -14.02
C SER A 449 15.63 1.01 -14.50
N GLU A 450 16.17 0.85 -15.71
CA GLU A 450 17.10 1.80 -16.32
C GLU A 450 16.55 3.23 -16.35
N VAL A 451 15.26 3.40 -16.66
CA VAL A 451 14.59 4.71 -16.74
C VAL A 451 14.48 5.42 -15.38
N HIS A 452 14.49 4.67 -14.27
CA HIS A 452 14.32 5.22 -12.91
C HIS A 452 15.63 5.33 -12.13
N MET A 453 16.74 4.82 -12.67
CA MET A 453 18.02 4.73 -11.96
C MET A 453 18.52 6.10 -11.47
N GLU A 454 18.34 7.16 -12.25
CA GLU A 454 18.79 8.50 -11.86
C GLU A 454 17.88 9.10 -10.78
N GLU A 455 16.55 9.02 -10.92
CA GLU A 455 15.61 9.46 -9.89
C GLU A 455 15.86 8.74 -8.56
N ARG A 456 15.98 7.40 -8.62
CA ARG A 456 16.36 6.55 -7.50
C ARG A 456 17.64 7.03 -6.83
N ARG A 457 18.68 7.29 -7.63
CA ARG A 457 19.97 7.76 -7.13
C ARG A 457 19.84 9.09 -6.42
N GLN A 458 19.15 10.05 -7.01
CA GLN A 458 18.94 11.37 -6.40
C GLN A 458 18.15 11.27 -5.09
N PHE A 459 17.11 10.44 -5.04
CA PHE A 459 16.34 10.25 -3.81
C PHE A 459 17.19 9.68 -2.67
N VAL A 460 17.96 8.62 -2.93
CA VAL A 460 18.85 8.01 -1.93
C VAL A 460 19.93 8.99 -1.49
N LEU A 461 20.57 9.72 -2.40
CA LEU A 461 21.61 10.69 -2.05
C LEU A 461 21.07 11.86 -1.21
N ARG A 462 19.87 12.38 -1.53
CA ARG A 462 19.22 13.42 -0.70
C ARG A 462 18.89 12.89 0.71
N LEU A 463 18.43 11.63 0.82
CA LEU A 463 18.22 10.98 2.12
C LEU A 463 19.54 10.77 2.89
N GLN A 464 20.65 10.47 2.20
CA GLN A 464 21.95 10.30 2.84
C GLN A 464 22.45 11.62 3.40
N GLU A 465 22.26 12.71 2.66
CA GLU A 465 22.61 14.05 3.15
C GLU A 465 21.71 14.48 4.30
N TYR A 466 20.41 14.16 4.26
CA TYR A 466 19.51 14.36 5.39
C TYR A 466 19.97 13.57 6.63
N ALA A 467 20.30 12.29 6.48
CA ALA A 467 20.81 11.43 7.54
C ALA A 467 22.07 12.03 8.18
N ARG A 468 23.04 12.44 7.36
CA ARG A 468 24.30 13.03 7.78
C ARG A 468 24.10 14.33 8.58
N ARG A 469 23.22 15.22 8.12
CA ARG A 469 22.99 16.54 8.76
C ARG A 469 22.22 16.44 10.08
N ASN A 470 21.34 15.45 10.20
CA ASN A 470 20.39 15.37 11.32
C ASN A 470 20.68 14.21 12.29
N ASN A 471 21.73 13.41 12.06
CA ASN A 471 22.02 12.20 12.83
C ASN A 471 20.83 11.22 12.87
N VAL A 472 20.14 11.08 11.74
CA VAL A 472 18.99 10.18 11.60
C VAL A 472 19.35 8.96 10.77
N ARG A 473 19.10 7.77 11.28
CA ARG A 473 19.20 6.52 10.52
C ARG A 473 17.99 6.37 9.60
N VAL A 474 18.23 6.23 8.30
CA VAL A 474 17.16 5.95 7.32
C VAL A 474 17.02 4.43 7.11
N THR A 475 15.79 3.94 7.13
CA THR A 475 15.43 2.54 6.82
C THR A 475 14.32 2.52 5.79
N PHE A 476 14.45 1.72 4.74
CA PHE A 476 13.39 1.46 3.78
C PHE A 476 12.59 0.21 4.19
N VAL A 477 11.29 0.23 3.94
CA VAL A 477 10.40 -0.93 4.09
C VAL A 477 9.53 -1.02 2.86
N ALA A 478 9.47 -2.18 2.21
CA ALA A 478 8.77 -2.31 0.93
C ALA A 478 8.07 -3.65 0.72
N GLY A 479 7.09 -3.63 -0.19
CA GLY A 479 6.16 -4.70 -0.53
C GLY A 479 6.34 -5.26 -1.95
N ASP A 480 5.22 -5.45 -2.67
CA ASP A 480 5.07 -5.81 -4.09
C ASP A 480 5.59 -7.21 -4.51
N VAL A 481 6.86 -7.52 -4.24
CA VAL A 481 7.59 -8.64 -4.88
C VAL A 481 7.23 -10.07 -4.42
N HIS A 482 6.18 -10.24 -3.63
CA HIS A 482 5.63 -11.50 -3.09
C HIS A 482 6.66 -12.42 -2.38
N CYS A 483 7.80 -11.90 -1.97
CA CYS A 483 8.79 -12.59 -1.16
C CYS A 483 9.31 -11.69 -0.03
N CYS A 484 10.07 -12.27 0.89
CA CYS A 484 10.72 -11.51 1.96
C CYS A 484 12.23 -11.58 1.89
N GLY A 485 12.87 -10.60 2.51
CA GLY A 485 14.31 -10.52 2.65
C GLY A 485 14.73 -9.15 3.12
N ALA A 486 16.02 -8.87 3.02
CA ALA A 486 16.55 -7.57 3.37
C ALA A 486 17.76 -7.22 2.52
N GLY A 487 17.97 -5.93 2.31
CA GLY A 487 19.13 -5.38 1.61
C GLY A 487 19.62 -4.12 2.30
N GLN A 488 20.62 -3.48 1.72
CA GLN A 488 21.14 -2.23 2.24
C GLN A 488 21.78 -1.39 1.14
N PHE A 489 21.81 -0.08 1.35
CA PHE A 489 22.92 0.77 0.92
C PHE A 489 23.96 0.85 2.04
N SER A 490 25.24 0.98 1.72
CA SER A 490 26.31 1.21 2.69
C SER A 490 27.50 1.92 2.08
N SER A 491 28.35 2.52 2.90
CA SER A 491 29.64 3.05 2.46
C SER A 491 30.47 1.95 1.80
N ALA A 492 31.17 2.29 0.71
CA ALA A 492 32.11 1.39 0.05
C ALA A 492 33.35 1.09 0.91
N ASN A 493 33.60 1.90 1.95
CA ASN A 493 34.62 1.62 2.96
C ASN A 493 34.10 0.57 3.98
N PRO A 494 34.60 -0.67 3.96
CA PRO A 494 34.10 -1.75 4.82
C PRO A 494 34.49 -1.60 6.29
N THR A 495 35.35 -0.62 6.63
CA THR A 495 35.87 -0.43 8.00
C THR A 495 35.04 0.56 8.82
N LEU A 496 34.11 1.29 8.21
CA LEU A 496 33.29 2.28 8.92
C LEU A 496 32.24 1.55 9.79
N PRO A 497 32.18 1.83 11.11
CA PRO A 497 31.16 1.25 11.98
C PRO A 497 29.74 1.61 11.49
N PRO A 498 28.77 0.67 11.56
CA PRO A 498 27.38 0.93 11.16
C PRO A 498 26.79 2.20 11.78
N GLU A 499 27.09 2.48 13.05
CA GLU A 499 26.63 3.63 13.81
C GLU A 499 27.17 4.96 13.27
N GLN A 500 28.28 4.95 12.54
CA GLN A 500 28.93 6.16 11.98
C GLN A 500 28.69 6.29 10.47
N ASP A 501 28.17 5.25 9.82
CA ASP A 501 27.91 5.25 8.39
C ASP A 501 26.54 5.86 8.08
N TYR A 502 26.50 7.14 7.71
CA TYR A 502 25.24 7.78 7.25
C TYR A 502 24.74 7.24 5.90
N ARG A 503 25.58 6.52 5.14
CA ARG A 503 25.18 5.85 3.89
C ARG A 503 24.50 4.51 4.16
N LEU A 504 24.67 3.95 5.36
CA LEU A 504 23.99 2.73 5.76
C LEU A 504 22.48 2.97 5.80
N MET A 505 21.76 2.42 4.83
CA MET A 505 20.30 2.45 4.81
C MET A 505 19.81 1.04 4.58
N LYS A 506 19.28 0.42 5.63
CA LYS A 506 18.74 -0.93 5.53
C LYS A 506 17.43 -0.89 4.78
N GLN A 507 17.13 -1.92 4.02
CA GLN A 507 15.82 -2.18 3.47
C GLN A 507 15.28 -3.51 3.96
N ILE A 508 14.02 -3.49 4.40
CA ILE A 508 13.25 -4.68 4.77
C ILE A 508 12.22 -4.93 3.67
N ILE A 509 12.17 -6.15 3.13
CA ILE A 509 11.17 -6.57 2.15
C ILE A 509 10.21 -7.52 2.86
N SER A 510 8.92 -7.18 2.85
CA SER A 510 7.88 -7.99 3.45
C SER A 510 6.64 -8.03 2.57
N SER A 511 6.62 -9.00 1.66
CA SER A 511 5.50 -9.28 0.76
C SER A 511 5.40 -10.80 0.52
N ALA A 512 4.25 -11.42 0.35
CA ALA A 512 2.89 -10.92 0.55
C ALA A 512 2.34 -11.42 1.89
N ILE A 513 1.35 -10.73 2.49
CA ILE A 513 0.62 -11.30 3.64
C ILE A 513 -0.35 -12.41 3.21
N MET A 514 -0.94 -12.27 2.02
CA MET A 514 -2.00 -13.17 1.54
C MET A 514 -1.64 -13.87 0.22
N ASN A 515 -1.06 -13.17 -0.76
CA ASN A 515 -0.88 -13.69 -2.12
C ASN A 515 0.14 -14.83 -2.22
N ILE A 516 0.13 -15.54 -3.35
CA ILE A 516 1.05 -16.64 -3.63
C ILE A 516 2.48 -16.12 -3.85
N PRO A 517 3.51 -16.76 -3.25
CA PRO A 517 4.89 -16.40 -3.52
C PRO A 517 5.31 -16.69 -4.98
N PRO A 518 6.35 -16.02 -5.51
CA PRO A 518 6.82 -16.30 -6.86
C PRO A 518 7.35 -17.73 -6.98
N PRO A 519 7.22 -18.37 -8.17
CA PRO A 519 7.72 -19.71 -8.38
C PRO A 519 9.22 -19.85 -8.07
N ASN A 520 9.62 -21.00 -7.53
CA ASN A 520 11.02 -21.27 -7.13
C ASN A 520 12.06 -20.97 -8.22
N ILE A 521 11.73 -21.20 -9.49
CA ILE A 521 12.60 -20.90 -10.62
C ILE A 521 12.84 -19.40 -10.82
N VAL A 522 11.80 -18.58 -10.61
CA VAL A 522 11.88 -17.12 -10.68
C VAL A 522 12.77 -16.64 -9.54
N ILE A 523 12.52 -17.11 -8.31
CA ILE A 523 13.29 -16.72 -7.12
C ILE A 523 14.77 -17.11 -7.27
N ARG A 524 15.05 -18.29 -7.83
CA ARG A 524 16.43 -18.70 -8.15
C ARG A 524 17.10 -17.75 -9.16
N ALA A 525 16.35 -17.29 -10.17
CA ALA A 525 16.88 -16.34 -11.16
C ALA A 525 17.09 -14.94 -10.56
N VAL A 526 16.15 -14.43 -9.75
CA VAL A 526 16.32 -13.20 -8.97
C VAL A 526 17.55 -13.31 -8.07
N HIS A 527 17.74 -14.46 -7.42
CA HIS A 527 18.86 -14.67 -6.51
C HIS A 527 20.22 -14.65 -7.23
N SER A 528 20.29 -15.18 -8.47
CA SER A 528 21.53 -15.17 -9.25
C SER A 528 21.93 -13.78 -9.73
N SER A 529 20.97 -12.85 -9.87
CA SER A 529 21.23 -11.44 -10.14
C SER A 529 21.49 -10.61 -8.88
N ALA A 530 21.40 -11.17 -7.67
CA ALA A 530 21.60 -10.44 -6.42
C ALA A 530 23.10 -10.15 -6.13
N LYS A 531 23.77 -9.41 -6.98
CA LYS A 531 25.18 -8.98 -6.81
C LYS A 531 25.27 -7.75 -5.89
N THR A 532 26.50 -7.33 -5.61
CA THR A 532 26.76 -5.98 -5.11
C THR A 532 26.80 -5.03 -6.30
N TYR A 533 26.14 -3.88 -6.19
CA TYR A 533 26.13 -2.84 -7.20
C TYR A 533 26.61 -1.52 -6.58
N ASP A 534 27.16 -0.64 -7.39
CA ASP A 534 27.52 0.70 -6.94
C ASP A 534 26.36 1.65 -7.25
N LEU A 535 25.89 2.39 -6.23
CA LEU A 535 24.96 3.50 -6.42
C LEU A 535 25.73 4.75 -6.90
N ASP A 536 26.91 4.97 -6.32
CA ASP A 536 27.90 5.94 -6.77
C ASP A 536 29.31 5.49 -6.35
N LYS A 537 30.32 6.38 -6.48
CA LYS A 537 31.71 6.06 -6.13
C LYS A 537 31.94 5.74 -4.64
N PHE A 538 30.99 6.06 -3.76
CA PHE A 538 31.13 5.97 -2.30
C PHE A 538 30.09 5.06 -1.65
N THR A 539 29.04 4.69 -2.36
CA THR A 539 27.90 3.94 -1.85
C THR A 539 27.68 2.70 -2.68
N GLN A 540 27.61 1.56 -2.00
CA GLN A 540 27.25 0.27 -2.59
C GLN A 540 25.86 -0.16 -2.13
N GLU A 541 25.21 -1.00 -2.92
CA GLU A 541 23.99 -1.70 -2.54
C GLU A 541 24.16 -3.21 -2.66
N ASN A 542 23.60 -3.95 -1.71
CA ASN A 542 23.61 -5.41 -1.74
C ASN A 542 22.46 -6.00 -0.92
N MET A 543 22.08 -7.23 -1.25
CA MET A 543 21.15 -8.04 -0.46
C MET A 543 21.88 -8.74 0.70
N TYR A 544 21.22 -8.83 1.86
CA TYR A 544 21.70 -9.59 3.02
C TYR A 544 21.48 -11.09 2.85
N LYS A 545 22.39 -11.89 3.39
CA LYS A 545 22.17 -13.34 3.56
C LYS A 545 21.41 -13.61 4.86
N LEU A 546 20.13 -13.24 4.90
CA LEU A 546 19.29 -13.34 6.09
C LEU A 546 18.87 -14.78 6.44
N PHE A 547 18.71 -15.64 5.45
CA PHE A 547 18.09 -16.95 5.59
C PHE A 547 19.14 -18.06 5.59
N GLU A 548 19.84 -18.24 6.71
CA GLU A 548 20.73 -19.41 6.88
C GLU A 548 19.94 -20.73 6.97
N LYS A 549 18.73 -20.66 7.52
CA LYS A 549 17.77 -21.75 7.63
C LYS A 549 16.39 -21.29 7.19
N ASP A 550 15.68 -22.14 6.47
CA ASP A 550 14.25 -21.98 6.18
C ASP A 550 13.40 -22.19 7.45
N VAL A 551 12.09 -22.00 7.34
CA VAL A 551 11.13 -22.07 8.45
C VAL A 551 11.17 -23.42 9.18
N ASN A 552 11.43 -24.50 8.46
CA ASN A 552 11.58 -25.86 8.99
C ASN A 552 12.98 -26.18 9.57
N GLY A 553 13.90 -25.22 9.60
CA GLY A 553 15.25 -25.40 10.14
C GLY A 553 16.27 -26.06 9.20
N LYS A 554 15.86 -26.45 7.99
CA LYS A 554 16.76 -26.94 6.93
C LYS A 554 17.35 -25.77 6.14
N ALA A 555 18.32 -26.04 5.27
CA ALA A 555 18.82 -25.03 4.33
C ALA A 555 17.69 -24.51 3.43
N PRO A 556 17.69 -23.22 3.04
CA PRO A 556 16.68 -22.69 2.13
C PRO A 556 16.75 -23.38 0.75
N PRO A 557 15.61 -23.53 0.05
CA PRO A 557 15.58 -24.10 -1.30
C PRO A 557 16.63 -23.46 -2.21
N ASN A 558 17.40 -24.29 -2.92
CA ASN A 558 18.48 -23.87 -3.82
C ASN A 558 19.59 -23.02 -3.16
N ASN A 559 19.72 -23.07 -1.83
CA ASN A 559 20.63 -22.21 -1.05
C ASN A 559 20.34 -20.70 -1.23
N ASN A 560 19.07 -20.34 -1.44
CA ASN A 560 18.62 -18.95 -1.61
C ASN A 560 18.62 -18.20 -0.27
N MET A 561 19.80 -17.81 0.23
CA MET A 561 19.94 -17.22 1.58
C MET A 561 19.50 -15.75 1.70
N LYS A 562 19.05 -15.10 0.62
CA LYS A 562 18.82 -13.64 0.54
C LYS A 562 17.36 -13.24 0.42
N LEU A 563 16.59 -14.08 -0.27
CA LEU A 563 15.16 -13.91 -0.50
C LEU A 563 14.47 -15.25 -0.24
N LEU A 564 13.37 -15.21 0.51
CA LEU A 564 12.57 -16.39 0.82
C LEU A 564 11.14 -16.18 0.29
N ALA A 565 10.72 -17.10 -0.58
CA ALA A 565 9.45 -17.03 -1.28
C ALA A 565 8.33 -17.66 -0.45
N ARG A 566 7.83 -16.90 0.52
CA ARG A 566 6.80 -17.32 1.48
C ARG A 566 5.98 -16.11 1.90
N ARG A 567 4.72 -16.34 2.28
CA ARG A 567 3.90 -15.29 2.86
C ARG A 567 4.44 -14.84 4.21
N ASN A 568 4.29 -13.56 4.53
CA ASN A 568 4.91 -12.96 5.69
C ASN A 568 4.31 -11.58 6.03
N PHE A 569 4.68 -11.07 7.20
CA PHE A 569 4.60 -9.66 7.56
C PHE A 569 5.84 -9.29 8.39
N SER A 570 6.09 -8.00 8.63
CA SER A 570 7.19 -7.57 9.50
C SER A 570 6.70 -6.75 10.69
N SER A 571 7.44 -6.82 11.80
CA SER A 571 7.15 -6.08 13.03
C SER A 571 8.39 -5.33 13.50
N TYR A 572 8.16 -4.16 14.09
CA TYR A 572 9.19 -3.21 14.46
C TYR A 572 8.95 -2.74 15.89
N VAL A 573 10.01 -2.66 16.68
CA VAL A 573 9.97 -2.11 18.04
C VAL A 573 11.20 -1.26 18.31
N GLU A 574 10.99 -0.10 18.93
CA GLU A 574 12.07 0.72 19.43
C GLU A 574 12.70 0.06 20.67
N ASP A 575 14.02 -0.13 20.66
CA ASP A 575 14.76 -0.42 21.88
C ASP A 575 15.21 0.90 22.52
N LEU A 576 14.52 1.31 23.59
CA LEU A 576 14.81 2.56 24.28
C LEU A 576 16.19 2.60 24.95
N HIS A 577 16.78 1.44 25.26
CA HIS A 577 18.09 1.37 25.90
C HIS A 577 19.22 1.58 24.89
N SER A 578 19.24 0.80 23.81
CA SER A 578 20.28 0.90 22.79
C SER A 578 20.02 1.97 21.72
N GLY A 579 18.77 2.45 21.63
CA GLY A 579 18.32 3.34 20.56
C GLY A 579 18.16 2.64 19.20
N LYS A 580 18.29 1.30 19.14
CA LYS A 580 18.10 0.52 17.92
C LYS A 580 16.62 0.42 17.56
N LEU A 581 16.34 0.27 16.27
CA LEU A 581 15.05 -0.22 15.79
C LEU A 581 15.19 -1.73 15.53
N LEU A 582 14.45 -2.54 16.29
CA LEU A 582 14.48 -3.99 16.22
C LEU A 582 13.39 -4.47 15.25
N VAL A 583 13.77 -5.32 14.30
CA VAL A 583 12.89 -5.77 13.22
C VAL A 583 12.80 -7.29 13.23
N ASN A 584 11.59 -7.82 13.06
CA ASN A 584 11.37 -9.24 12.77
C ASN A 584 10.54 -9.37 11.49
N ILE A 585 10.99 -10.22 10.56
CA ILE A 585 10.18 -10.70 9.44
C ILE A 585 9.56 -12.03 9.86
N HIS A 586 8.24 -12.08 9.98
CA HIS A 586 7.44 -13.24 10.40
C HIS A 586 6.98 -14.03 9.17
N VAL A 587 7.64 -15.15 8.89
CA VAL A 587 7.45 -15.93 7.67
C VAL A 587 6.59 -17.17 7.92
N GLN A 588 5.57 -17.41 7.10
CA GLN A 588 4.65 -18.54 7.22
C GLN A 588 5.38 -19.89 7.26
N ASN A 589 5.00 -20.73 8.22
CA ASN A 589 5.50 -22.09 8.37
C ASN A 589 4.95 -23.05 7.28
N ASP A 590 5.70 -24.11 6.97
CA ASP A 590 5.31 -25.14 5.98
C ASP A 590 4.00 -25.87 6.30
N ASN A 591 3.63 -25.93 7.57
CA ASN A 591 2.40 -26.57 8.03
C ASN A 591 1.19 -25.62 8.03
N ASN A 592 1.35 -24.40 7.50
CA ASN A 592 0.34 -23.35 7.48
C ASN A 592 -0.18 -22.98 8.89
N GLN A 593 0.66 -23.11 9.92
CA GLN A 593 0.34 -22.72 11.29
C GLN A 593 1.37 -21.73 11.83
N GLY A 594 0.95 -20.50 12.04
CA GLY A 594 1.79 -19.43 12.55
C GLY A 594 2.96 -19.08 11.63
N THR A 595 3.90 -18.33 12.19
CA THR A 595 5.09 -17.87 11.49
C THR A 595 6.37 -18.11 12.27
N ARG A 596 7.51 -18.08 11.57
CA ARG A 596 8.86 -18.01 12.13
C ARG A 596 9.46 -16.62 11.93
N ALA A 597 10.00 -16.04 12.99
CA ALA A 597 10.66 -14.74 12.94
C ALA A 597 12.12 -14.83 12.47
N TYR A 598 12.52 -13.89 11.62
CA TYR A 598 13.90 -13.61 11.22
C TYR A 598 14.27 -12.18 11.64
N PHE A 599 15.33 -12.06 12.43
CA PHE A 599 15.66 -10.84 13.16
C PHE A 599 16.70 -9.97 12.45
N ILE A 600 16.48 -8.65 12.48
CA ILE A 600 17.39 -7.63 11.96
C ILE A 600 17.43 -6.47 12.95
N GLU A 601 18.63 -6.01 13.29
CA GLU A 601 18.80 -4.77 14.07
C GLU A 601 19.14 -3.60 13.15
N VAL A 602 18.52 -2.44 13.39
CA VAL A 602 18.92 -1.18 12.75
C VAL A 602 19.55 -0.26 13.81
N PRO A 603 20.87 -0.02 13.74
CA PRO A 603 21.53 0.86 14.72
C PRO A 603 21.18 2.33 14.47
N PRO A 604 21.04 3.15 15.53
CA PRO A 604 20.91 4.59 15.37
C PRO A 604 22.18 5.16 14.72
N LEU A 605 22.06 6.32 14.09
CA LEU A 605 23.21 7.05 13.55
C LEU A 605 23.79 7.96 14.65
N SER A 606 25.10 7.91 14.82
CA SER A 606 25.89 8.72 15.75
C SER A 606 27.16 9.16 15.02
N VAL A 607 27.05 10.20 14.18
CA VAL A 607 28.21 10.80 13.55
C VAL A 607 28.86 11.70 14.61
N GLY A 608 30.06 11.36 15.08
CA GLY A 608 30.84 12.27 15.92
C GLY A 608 31.06 13.60 15.17
N ASN A 609 31.16 14.72 15.90
CA ASN A 609 31.36 16.08 15.35
C ASN A 609 32.69 16.29 14.58
N SER A 610 33.31 15.24 14.07
CA SER A 610 34.65 15.25 13.48
C SER A 610 34.74 14.28 12.31
N VAL A 611 34.06 14.58 11.19
CA VAL A 611 34.45 14.15 9.83
C VAL A 611 34.08 15.24 8.83
#